data_AF-A0A2E4QNQ2-F1
#
_entry.id   AF-A0A2E4QNQ2-F1
#
_cell.length_a   1.000
_cell.length_b   1.000
_cell.length_c   1.000
_cell.angle_alpha   90.00
_cell.angle_beta   90.00
_cell.angle_gamma   90.00
#
_symmetry.space_group_name_H-M   'P 1'
#
loop_
_entity.id
_entity.type
_entity.pdbx_description
1 polymer ?
#
loop_
_entity_poly.entity_id
_entity_poly.type
_entity_poly.pdbx_seq_one_letter_code
_entity_poly.pdbx_strand_id
1 'polypeptide(L)'
;MIKERLHVRLSPEIHDELMRAKTPANTISGIIEQALAAWFRSKTIEPVMDPLMLKIDALLDQQQTLKQEVTFAAECTAMFARYWFAATPSLPEEKRRIANEQGARRFDLFVQQVAKSIVTGPATHEAIFRGEKGNNRED
;
A
#
# COMPACT_ATOMS: atom_id res chain seq x y z
N MET A 1 19.07 -1.86 41.75
CA MET A 1 19.79 -0.60 41.45
C MET A 1 19.70 0.31 42.66
N ILE A 2 20.82 0.92 43.05
CA ILE A 2 20.84 1.94 44.11
C ILE A 2 20.20 3.19 43.53
N LYS A 3 19.15 3.71 44.19
CA LYS A 3 18.50 4.97 43.80
C LYS A 3 19.08 6.10 44.65
N GLU A 4 19.64 7.10 44.00
CA GLU A 4 20.23 8.26 44.67
C GLU A 4 19.13 9.24 45.14
N ARG A 5 19.29 9.81 46.34
CA ARG A 5 18.32 10.76 46.89
C ARG A 5 18.57 12.14 46.32
N LEU A 6 17.57 12.69 45.64
CA LEU A 6 17.62 14.03 45.05
C LEU A 6 16.66 14.98 45.78
N HIS A 7 17.16 16.12 46.23
CA HIS A 7 16.33 17.23 46.72
C HIS A 7 16.04 18.21 45.59
N VAL A 8 14.80 18.24 45.10
CA VAL A 8 14.35 19.12 44.01
C VAL A 8 13.39 20.16 44.55
N ARG A 9 13.52 21.41 44.08
CA ARG A 9 12.53 22.45 44.30
C ARG A 9 11.57 22.48 43.12
N LEU A 10 10.27 22.43 43.42
CA LEU A 10 9.19 22.52 42.44
C LEU A 10 8.44 23.84 42.64
N SER A 11 7.86 24.38 41.57
CA SER A 11 6.90 25.47 41.72
C SER A 11 5.66 24.96 42.49
N PRO A 12 4.93 25.85 43.19
CA PRO A 12 3.73 25.45 43.93
C PRO A 12 2.70 24.73 43.06
N GLU A 13 2.49 25.22 41.82
CA GLU A 13 1.53 24.66 40.87
C GLU A 13 1.86 23.19 40.50
N ILE A 14 3.12 22.91 40.18
CA ILE A 14 3.58 21.56 39.81
C ILE A 14 3.60 20.64 41.03
N HIS A 15 3.89 21.18 42.21
CA HIS A 15 3.81 20.41 43.45
C HIS A 15 2.37 19.92 43.71
N ASP A 16 1.38 20.81 43.55
CA ASP A 16 -0.03 20.48 43.74
C ASP A 16 -0.54 19.48 42.69
N GLU A 17 -0.06 19.60 41.44
CA GLU A 17 -0.35 18.62 40.39
C GLU A 17 0.28 17.24 40.69
N LEU A 18 1.53 17.22 41.14
CA LEU A 18 2.23 15.99 41.51
C LEU A 18 1.55 15.28 42.70
N MET A 19 1.07 16.05 43.67
CA MET A 19 0.33 15.50 44.81
C MET A 19 -1.04 14.92 44.39
N ARG A 20 -1.71 15.52 43.40
CA ARG A 20 -2.94 14.98 42.81
C ARG A 20 -2.70 13.72 41.98
N ALA A 21 -1.57 13.63 41.28
CA ALA A 21 -1.21 12.48 40.45
C ALA A 21 -0.72 11.27 41.25
N LYS A 22 -0.34 11.47 42.52
CA LYS A 22 0.12 10.42 43.41
C LYS A 22 -1.01 9.43 43.70
N THR A 23 -0.75 8.15 43.45
CA THR A 23 -1.65 7.04 43.78
C THR A 23 -0.86 5.93 44.50
N PRO A 24 -1.52 4.93 45.11
CA PRO A 24 -0.80 3.78 45.68
C PRO A 24 0.10 3.05 44.69
N ALA A 25 -0.24 3.09 43.39
CA ALA A 25 0.58 2.53 42.31
C ALA A 25 1.70 3.49 41.85
N ASN A 26 1.46 4.81 41.88
CA ASN A 26 2.40 5.82 41.38
C ASN A 26 2.95 6.66 42.54
N THR A 27 4.14 6.26 43.02
CA THR A 27 4.86 7.03 44.04
C THR A 27 5.43 8.32 43.44
N ILE A 28 5.60 9.35 44.29
CA ILE A 28 6.18 10.64 43.88
C ILE A 28 7.52 10.45 43.16
N SER A 29 8.42 9.65 43.74
CA SER A 29 9.72 9.35 43.13
C SER A 29 9.59 8.59 41.82
N GLY A 30 8.61 7.69 41.70
CA GLY A 30 8.34 6.97 40.45
C GLY A 30 7.81 7.86 39.34
N ILE A 31 6.91 8.79 39.66
CA ILE A 31 6.40 9.79 38.71
C ILE A 31 7.53 10.69 38.22
N ILE A 32 8.37 11.19 39.13
CA ILE A 32 9.54 12.03 38.79
C ILE A 32 10.53 11.25 37.92
N GLU A 33 10.84 10.01 38.28
CA GLU A 33 11.74 9.14 37.52
C GLU A 33 11.20 8.86 36.11
N GLN A 34 9.90 8.58 35.98
CA GLN A 34 9.25 8.36 34.69
C GLN A 34 9.21 9.63 33.84
N ALA A 35 8.91 10.78 34.43
CA ALA A 35 8.92 12.07 33.75
C ALA A 35 10.32 12.43 33.23
N LEU A 36 11.36 12.22 34.04
CA LEU A 36 12.75 12.41 33.63
C LEU A 36 13.15 11.44 32.51
N ALA A 37 12.79 10.16 32.64
CA ALA A 37 13.05 9.16 31.60
C ALA A 37 12.35 9.52 30.28
N ALA A 38 11.11 10.02 30.35
CA ALA A 38 10.36 10.49 29.17
C ALA A 38 11.02 11.72 28.54
N TRP A 39 11.49 12.67 29.35
CA TRP A 39 12.19 13.87 28.89
C TRP A 39 13.51 13.53 28.16
N PHE A 40 14.35 12.67 28.75
CA PHE A 40 15.57 12.20 28.10
C PHE A 40 15.29 11.41 26.84
N ARG A 41 14.20 10.63 26.83
CA ARG A 41 13.77 9.87 25.66
C ARG A 41 13.32 10.81 24.53
N SER A 42 12.51 11.84 24.81
CA SER A 42 12.10 12.84 23.81
C SER A 42 13.29 13.46 23.11
N LYS A 43 14.27 13.93 23.89
CA LYS A 43 15.50 14.55 23.39
C LYS A 43 16.37 13.63 22.53
N THR A 44 16.26 12.31 22.77
CA THR A 44 16.99 11.30 21.99
C THR A 44 16.21 10.84 20.76
N ILE A 45 14.87 10.88 20.83
CA ILE A 45 13.97 10.47 19.75
C ILE A 45 13.91 11.54 18.66
N GLU A 46 13.81 12.83 19.01
CA GLU A 46 13.78 13.96 18.05
C GLU A 46 14.81 13.83 16.91
N PRO A 47 16.13 13.67 17.17
CA PRO A 47 17.13 13.56 16.09
C PRO A 47 17.04 12.26 15.26
N VAL A 48 16.41 11.21 15.77
CA VAL A 48 16.21 9.93 15.05
C VAL A 48 14.91 9.92 14.27
N MET A 49 13.88 10.63 14.75
CA MET A 49 12.59 10.71 14.08
C MET A 49 12.66 11.56 12.82
N ASP A 50 13.47 12.62 12.79
CA ASP A 50 13.55 13.49 11.60
C ASP A 50 14.00 12.73 10.33
N PRO A 51 15.09 11.94 10.33
CA PRO A 51 15.46 11.12 9.16
C PRO A 51 14.43 10.03 8.83
N LEU A 52 13.75 9.48 9.84
CA LEU A 52 12.71 8.48 9.65
C LEU A 52 11.50 9.09 8.94
N MET A 53 11.07 10.28 9.33
CA MET A 53 9.98 11.01 8.69
C MET A 53 10.30 11.31 7.22
N LEU A 54 11.52 11.79 6.92
CA LEU A 54 11.96 12.00 5.54
C LEU A 54 11.91 10.71 4.71
N LYS A 55 12.27 9.57 5.31
CA LYS A 55 12.19 8.28 4.65
C LYS A 55 10.75 7.83 4.42
N ILE A 56 9.84 8.09 5.36
CA ILE A 56 8.40 7.83 5.19
C ILE A 56 7.86 8.69 4.04
N ASP A 57 8.21 9.97 4.00
CA ASP A 57 7.80 10.87 2.91
C ASP A 57 8.29 10.39 1.55
N ALA A 58 9.54 9.94 1.46
CA ALA A 58 10.09 9.34 0.24
C ALA A 58 9.34 8.06 -0.17
N LEU A 59 8.95 7.20 0.78
CA LEU A 59 8.15 6.01 0.50
C LEU A 59 6.74 6.35 0.00
N LEU A 60 6.13 7.41 0.54
CA LEU A 60 4.82 7.88 0.09
C LEU A 60 4.89 8.42 -1.34
N ASP A 61 5.94 9.16 -1.67
CA ASP A 61 6.19 9.66 -3.03
C ASP A 61 6.43 8.52 -4.03
N GLN A 62 7.25 7.53 -3.64
CA GLN A 62 7.44 6.32 -4.44
C GLN A 62 6.14 5.54 -4.64
N GLN A 63 5.29 5.44 -3.61
CA GLN A 63 3.99 4.79 -3.73
C GLN A 63 3.08 5.54 -4.73
N GLN A 64 3.10 6.87 -4.70
CA GLN A 64 2.31 7.69 -5.62
C GLN A 64 2.80 7.54 -7.06
N THR A 65 4.11 7.56 -7.27
CA THR A 65 4.74 7.30 -8.57
C THR A 65 4.36 5.90 -9.08
N LEU A 66 4.46 4.87 -8.24
CA LEU A 66 4.09 3.50 -8.62
C LEU A 66 2.62 3.40 -9.02
N LYS A 67 1.70 4.08 -8.33
CA LYS A 67 0.28 4.10 -8.70
C LYS A 67 0.08 4.72 -10.09
N GLN A 68 0.79 5.80 -10.40
CA GLN A 68 0.75 6.44 -11.71
C GLN A 68 1.30 5.50 -12.79
N GLU A 69 2.44 4.84 -12.54
CA GLU A 69 3.04 3.87 -13.46
C GLU A 69 2.12 2.67 -13.72
N VAL A 70 1.47 2.12 -12.69
CA VAL A 70 0.50 1.03 -12.84
C VAL A 70 -0.73 1.47 -13.65
N THR A 71 -1.21 2.69 -13.41
CA THR A 71 -2.33 3.26 -14.17
C THR A 71 -1.95 3.42 -15.64
N PHE A 72 -0.78 3.98 -15.93
CA PHE A 72 -0.25 4.10 -17.28
C PHE A 72 -0.08 2.75 -17.97
N ALA A 73 0.47 1.75 -17.28
CA ALA A 73 0.62 0.39 -17.83
C ALA A 73 -0.75 -0.25 -18.15
N ALA A 74 -1.76 -0.02 -17.31
CA ALA A 74 -3.12 -0.48 -17.56
C ALA A 74 -3.73 0.21 -18.79
N GLU A 75 -3.54 1.52 -18.95
CA GLU A 75 -3.96 2.29 -20.14
C GLU A 75 -3.27 1.79 -21.41
N CYS A 76 -1.95 1.60 -21.39
CA CYS A 76 -1.21 1.03 -22.52
C CYS A 76 -1.71 -0.36 -22.89
N THR A 77 -2.00 -1.20 -21.90
CA THR A 77 -2.52 -2.55 -22.14
C THR A 77 -3.92 -2.51 -22.76
N ALA A 78 -4.79 -1.63 -22.27
CA ALA A 78 -6.13 -1.42 -22.84
C ALA A 78 -6.06 -0.88 -24.28
N MET A 79 -5.17 0.08 -24.55
CA MET A 79 -4.92 0.59 -25.90
C MET A 79 -4.36 -0.50 -26.83
N PHE A 80 -3.39 -1.29 -26.37
CA PHE A 80 -2.83 -2.41 -27.12
C PHE A 80 -3.91 -3.43 -27.47
N ALA A 81 -4.71 -3.86 -26.50
CA ALA A 81 -5.81 -4.79 -26.72
C ALA A 81 -6.81 -4.23 -27.74
N ARG A 82 -7.22 -2.96 -27.58
CA ARG A 82 -8.12 -2.29 -28.53
C ARG A 82 -7.53 -2.25 -29.94
N TYR A 83 -6.26 -1.85 -30.08
CA TYR A 83 -5.59 -1.83 -31.38
C TYR A 83 -5.50 -3.23 -31.98
N TRP A 84 -5.12 -4.24 -31.19
CA TRP A 84 -4.99 -5.62 -31.65
C TRP A 84 -6.33 -6.21 -32.12
N PHE A 85 -7.43 -5.92 -31.43
CA PHE A 85 -8.75 -6.41 -31.83
C PHE A 85 -9.42 -5.56 -32.91
N ALA A 86 -9.05 -4.28 -33.06
CA ALA A 86 -9.62 -3.37 -34.07
C ALA A 86 -8.79 -3.28 -35.35
N ALA A 87 -7.50 -3.65 -35.34
CA ALA A 87 -6.62 -3.66 -36.50
C ALA A 87 -6.93 -4.85 -37.41
N THR A 88 -8.15 -4.89 -37.94
CA THR A 88 -8.45 -5.72 -39.09
C THR A 88 -7.91 -4.97 -40.32
N PRO A 89 -6.99 -5.54 -41.12
CA PRO A 89 -6.51 -4.87 -42.33
C PRO A 89 -7.69 -4.44 -43.20
N SER A 90 -7.56 -3.30 -43.88
CA SER A 90 -8.65 -2.59 -44.58
C SER A 90 -9.51 -3.52 -45.44
N LEU A 91 -10.60 -4.01 -44.86
CA LEU A 91 -11.61 -4.81 -45.55
C LEU A 91 -12.59 -3.88 -46.27
N PRO A 92 -13.20 -4.34 -47.39
CA PRO A 92 -14.30 -3.63 -48.02
C PRO A 92 -15.38 -3.24 -46.99
N GLU A 93 -16.00 -2.06 -47.15
CA GLU A 93 -16.93 -1.39 -46.22
C GLU A 93 -17.91 -2.37 -45.54
N GLU A 94 -18.43 -3.32 -46.33
CA GLU A 94 -19.42 -4.35 -45.99
C GLU A 94 -18.91 -5.39 -44.97
N LYS A 95 -17.63 -5.78 -45.05
CA LYS A 95 -17.03 -6.80 -44.17
C LYS A 95 -16.45 -6.22 -42.88
N ARG A 96 -16.30 -4.89 -42.79
CA ARG A 96 -15.77 -4.21 -41.60
C ARG A 96 -16.70 -4.33 -40.39
N ARG A 97 -18.02 -4.28 -40.59
CA ARG A 97 -18.98 -4.40 -39.48
C ARG A 97 -18.86 -5.75 -38.77
N ILE A 98 -18.79 -6.83 -39.56
CA ILE A 98 -18.63 -8.20 -39.05
C ILE A 98 -17.28 -8.37 -38.34
N ALA A 99 -16.20 -7.83 -38.90
CA ALA A 99 -14.87 -7.86 -38.29
C ALA A 99 -14.83 -7.09 -36.95
N ASN A 100 -15.41 -5.88 -36.90
CA ASN A 100 -15.49 -5.09 -35.66
C ASN A 100 -16.32 -5.79 -34.58
N GLU A 101 -17.47 -6.38 -34.93
CA GLU A 101 -18.29 -7.18 -34.00
C GLU A 101 -17.54 -8.42 -33.49
N GLN A 102 -16.67 -9.01 -34.31
CA GLN A 102 -15.84 -10.15 -33.89
C GLN A 102 -14.69 -9.70 -32.98
N GLY A 103 -14.07 -8.56 -33.26
CA GLY A 103 -13.07 -7.93 -32.39
C GLY A 103 -13.64 -7.58 -31.01
N ALA A 104 -14.84 -6.99 -30.96
CA ALA A 104 -15.54 -6.69 -29.72
C ALA A 104 -15.80 -7.95 -28.87
N ARG A 105 -16.30 -9.03 -29.50
CA ARG A 105 -16.51 -10.32 -28.80
C ARG A 105 -15.23 -10.92 -28.24
N ARG A 106 -14.11 -10.83 -28.96
CA ARG A 106 -12.81 -11.31 -28.46
C ARG A 106 -12.28 -10.45 -27.32
N PHE A 107 -12.50 -9.14 -27.37
CA PHE A 107 -12.16 -8.23 -26.28
C PHE A 107 -12.94 -8.56 -25.00
N ASP A 108 -14.25 -8.81 -25.09
CA ASP A 108 -15.07 -9.18 -23.92
C ASP A 108 -14.59 -10.48 -23.27
N LEU A 109 -14.25 -11.50 -24.08
CA LEU A 109 -13.68 -12.76 -23.58
C LEU A 109 -12.32 -12.55 -22.89
N PHE A 110 -11.47 -11.71 -23.46
CA PHE A 110 -10.19 -11.35 -22.86
C PHE A 110 -10.38 -10.67 -21.49
N VAL A 111 -11.30 -9.70 -21.39
CA VAL A 111 -11.62 -9.02 -20.13
C VAL A 111 -12.11 -10.02 -19.07
N GLN A 112 -12.95 -10.98 -19.45
CA GLN A 112 -13.41 -12.03 -18.53
C GLN A 112 -12.27 -12.92 -18.03
N GLN A 113 -11.33 -13.32 -18.90
CA GLN A 113 -10.16 -14.11 -18.49
C GLN A 113 -9.23 -13.34 -17.55
N VAL A 114 -9.01 -12.05 -17.80
CA VAL A 114 -8.24 -11.16 -16.92
C VAL A 114 -8.93 -10.99 -15.58
N ALA A 115 -10.25 -10.76 -15.56
CA ALA A 115 -11.00 -10.65 -14.32
C ALA A 115 -10.91 -11.94 -13.47
N LYS A 116 -11.01 -13.11 -14.13
CA LYS A 116 -10.83 -14.41 -13.47
C LYS A 116 -9.43 -14.58 -12.90
N SER A 117 -8.39 -14.17 -13.64
CA SER A 117 -7.00 -14.30 -13.19
C SER A 117 -6.67 -13.43 -11.99
N ILE A 118 -7.25 -12.21 -11.90
CA ILE A 118 -7.09 -11.33 -10.73
C ILE A 118 -7.64 -12.01 -9.46
N VAL A 119 -8.76 -12.71 -9.56
CA VAL A 119 -9.37 -13.42 -8.41
C VAL A 119 -8.58 -14.66 -8.02
N THR A 120 -8.06 -15.41 -9.00
CA THR A 120 -7.29 -16.64 -8.73
C THR A 120 -5.82 -16.39 -8.37
N GLY A 121 -5.33 -15.16 -8.53
CA GLY A 121 -3.93 -14.79 -8.33
C GLY A 121 -3.07 -14.96 -9.59
N PRO A 122 -1.82 -14.46 -9.58
CA PRO A 122 -0.96 -14.41 -10.76
C PRO A 122 -0.65 -15.82 -11.25
N ALA A 123 -1.23 -16.18 -12.39
CA ALA A 123 -0.84 -17.36 -13.13
C ALA A 123 0.57 -17.15 -13.69
N THR A 124 1.45 -18.14 -13.53
CA THR A 124 2.75 -18.12 -14.20
C THR A 124 2.55 -17.89 -15.70
N HIS A 125 3.43 -17.11 -16.34
CA HIS A 125 3.37 -16.81 -17.79
C HIS A 125 3.12 -18.08 -18.63
N GLU A 126 3.69 -19.21 -18.21
CA GLU A 126 3.50 -20.51 -18.83
C GLU A 126 2.06 -21.06 -18.74
N ALA A 127 1.34 -20.82 -17.64
CA ALA A 127 -0.04 -21.24 -17.45
C ALA A 127 -1.03 -20.39 -18.28
N ILE A 128 -0.70 -19.13 -18.54
CA ILE A 128 -1.50 -18.23 -19.40
C ILE A 128 -1.45 -18.71 -20.86
N PHE A 129 -0.27 -19.09 -21.35
CA PHE A 129 -0.10 -19.57 -22.73
C PHE A 129 -0.63 -20.99 -22.96
N ARG A 130 -0.70 -21.83 -21.92
CA ARG A 130 -1.12 -23.24 -22.04
C ARG A 130 -2.64 -23.45 -22.00
N GLY A 131 -3.42 -22.37 -22.16
CA GLY A 131 -4.88 -22.32 -22.06
C GLY A 131 -5.57 -23.65 -22.30
N GLU A 132 -6.29 -24.11 -21.27
CA GLU A 132 -7.26 -25.21 -21.27
C GLU A 132 -7.10 -26.20 -22.44
N LYS A 133 -6.18 -27.18 -22.28
CA LYS A 133 -6.22 -28.37 -23.14
C LYS A 133 -7.52 -29.13 -22.89
N GLY A 134 -8.46 -28.93 -23.80
CA GLY A 134 -9.42 -29.91 -24.32
C GLY A 134 -10.25 -30.68 -23.30
N ASN A 135 -11.46 -30.19 -23.00
CA ASN A 135 -12.57 -31.10 -22.70
C ASN A 135 -13.33 -31.41 -24.01
N ASN A 136 -12.67 -32.19 -24.88
CA ASN A 136 -13.37 -33.11 -25.76
C ASN A 136 -13.21 -34.49 -25.13
N ARG A 137 -14.20 -34.89 -24.32
CA ARG A 137 -14.61 -36.29 -24.17
C ARG A 137 -15.93 -36.34 -24.92
N GLU A 138 -15.97 -36.89 -26.14
CA GLU A 138 -16.34 -38.30 -26.32
C GLU A 138 -17.42 -38.70 -25.33
N ASP A 139 -18.67 -38.45 -25.74
CA ASP A 139 -19.76 -39.43 -25.79
C ASP A 139 -20.82 -38.95 -26.81
#